data_AF-A0A963RXQ2-F1
#
_entry.id   AF-A0A963RXQ2-F1
#
_cell.length_a   1.000
_cell.length_b   1.000
_cell.length_c   1.000
_cell.angle_alpha   90.00
_cell.angle_beta   90.00
_cell.angle_gamma   90.00
#
_symmetry.space_group_name_H-M   'P 1'
#
loop_
_entity.id
_entity.type
_entity.pdbx_description
1 polymer ?
#
loop_
_entity_poly.entity_id
_entity_poly.type
_entity_poly.pdbx_seq_one_letter_code
_entity_poly.pdbx_strand_id
1 'polypeptide(L)'
;MASRARSLALCVVTAIACGACTHGGPARSHKSPSCLSGTYDGGQTEVATGLALGSDGRFAYGLSYGALDEGAGGRWEADGDRVYLTSDPVKPPALAFVAERASDQAGLYVELDVTGGLSRQYFDARIELADGQSLMRRFEEDGLSVEFAEGDRPVSTTVLLPMFGVASMPYRLTGDGPRIVLFRFDPNDLGKVAFSRTPLMREGARLILERHGRRLTFRPVKGGCGNGQPD
;
A
#
# COMPACT_ATOMS: atom_id res chain seq x y z
N MET A 1 -12.88 75.35 11.99
CA MET A 1 -14.14 76.13 12.15
C MET A 1 -15.20 75.39 11.36
N ALA A 2 -16.35 74.92 11.85
CA ALA A 2 -17.14 75.05 13.08
C ALA A 2 -17.89 73.69 13.26
N SER A 3 -17.93 73.07 14.44
CA SER A 3 -18.87 73.26 15.56
C SER A 3 -20.37 73.08 15.22
N ARG A 4 -21.02 72.26 16.09
CA ARG A 4 -22.47 72.07 16.39
C ARG A 4 -23.02 70.71 15.93
N ALA A 5 -23.85 69.98 16.68
CA ALA A 5 -24.40 70.13 18.04
C ALA A 5 -24.98 68.77 18.50
N ARG A 6 -25.14 68.62 19.82
CA ARG A 6 -25.81 67.50 20.51
C ARG A 6 -27.31 67.44 20.20
N SER A 7 -27.88 66.23 20.14
CA SER A 7 -29.27 65.96 20.52
C SER A 7 -29.38 64.61 21.21
N LEU A 8 -29.87 64.62 22.45
CA LEU A 8 -30.39 63.45 23.18
C LEU A 8 -31.76 63.06 22.60
N ALA A 9 -32.02 61.76 22.49
CA ALA A 9 -33.38 61.22 22.57
C ALA A 9 -33.34 59.86 23.28
N LEU A 10 -34.13 59.77 24.35
CA LEU A 10 -34.36 58.60 25.21
C LEU A 10 -35.72 58.00 24.83
N CYS A 11 -35.80 56.69 24.55
CA CYS A 11 -37.03 55.87 24.55
C CYS A 11 -36.61 54.38 24.60
N VAL A 12 -36.64 53.73 25.76
CA VAL A 12 -37.75 52.88 26.30
C VAL A 12 -37.80 51.46 25.70
N VAL A 13 -37.41 50.47 26.54
CA VAL A 13 -38.04 49.15 26.87
C VAL A 13 -38.42 48.24 25.67
N THR A 14 -38.04 46.96 25.49
CA THR A 14 -38.11 45.77 26.37
C THR A 14 -37.48 44.54 25.68
N ALA A 15 -36.97 43.58 26.48
CA ALA A 15 -36.94 42.11 26.30
C ALA A 15 -36.23 41.46 25.09
N ILE A 16 -35.31 40.52 25.39
CA ILE A 16 -35.44 39.08 25.14
C ILE A 16 -34.38 38.36 25.98
N ALA A 17 -34.84 37.45 26.86
CA ALA A 17 -33.99 36.48 27.53
C ALA A 17 -33.53 35.44 26.50
N CYS A 18 -32.21 35.33 26.27
CA CYS A 18 -31.63 34.19 25.60
C CYS A 18 -30.96 33.33 26.68
N GLY A 19 -31.68 32.32 27.16
CA GLY A 19 -31.14 31.29 28.02
C GLY A 19 -30.01 30.59 27.28
N ALA A 20 -28.80 30.68 27.83
CA ALA A 20 -27.66 29.92 27.34
C ALA A 20 -27.89 28.44 27.70
N CYS A 21 -28.56 27.71 26.82
CA CYS A 21 -28.51 26.25 26.82
C CYS A 21 -27.14 25.84 26.27
N THR A 22 -26.13 25.83 27.14
CA THR A 22 -24.89 25.10 26.88
C THR A 22 -25.25 23.62 26.76
N HIS A 23 -25.52 23.18 25.54
CA HIS A 23 -25.54 21.77 25.20
C HIS A 23 -24.11 21.28 25.30
N GLY A 24 -23.74 20.78 26.49
CA GLY A 24 -22.62 19.88 26.65
C GLY A 24 -22.93 18.64 25.82
N GLY A 25 -22.50 18.64 24.55
CA GLY A 25 -22.49 17.43 23.75
C GLY A 25 -21.73 16.35 24.51
N PRO A 26 -22.16 15.09 24.45
CA PRO A 26 -21.49 14.03 25.17
C PRO A 26 -20.03 14.03 24.76
N ALA A 27 -19.15 14.30 25.72
CA ALA A 27 -17.73 14.07 25.56
C ALA A 27 -17.60 12.60 25.17
N ARG A 28 -17.22 12.31 23.92
CA ARG A 28 -16.82 10.96 23.56
C ARG A 28 -15.72 10.61 24.52
N SER A 29 -15.97 9.63 25.38
CA SER A 29 -14.93 9.02 26.20
C SER A 29 -13.90 8.46 25.21
N HIS A 30 -12.83 9.22 24.99
CA HIS A 30 -11.67 8.76 24.29
C HIS A 30 -11.09 7.67 25.18
N LYS A 31 -11.51 6.42 24.97
CA LYS A 31 -10.81 5.27 25.55
C LYS A 31 -9.34 5.47 25.20
N SER A 32 -8.51 5.65 26.23
CA SER A 32 -7.09 5.92 26.06
C SER A 32 -6.49 4.91 25.09
N PRO A 33 -5.61 5.34 24.16
CA PRO A 33 -4.96 4.46 23.19
C PRO A 33 -4.34 3.23 23.86
N SER A 34 -3.93 3.35 25.12
CA SER A 34 -3.37 2.26 25.93
C SER A 34 -4.22 0.99 25.97
N CYS A 35 -5.57 1.07 25.91
CA CYS A 35 -6.37 -0.16 25.90
C CYS A 35 -6.29 -0.92 24.57
N LEU A 36 -5.90 -0.27 23.47
CA LEU A 36 -5.71 -0.92 22.16
C LEU A 36 -4.33 -1.56 22.03
N SER A 37 -3.43 -1.32 22.98
CA SER A 37 -2.12 -1.96 22.95
C SER A 37 -2.28 -3.46 23.19
N GLY A 38 -1.64 -4.27 22.35
CA GLY A 38 -1.78 -5.71 22.36
C GLY A 38 -1.31 -6.40 21.09
N THR A 39 -1.42 -7.72 21.11
CA THR A 39 -1.20 -8.59 19.96
C THR A 39 -2.55 -9.11 19.49
N TYR A 40 -2.73 -9.09 18.17
CA TYR A 40 -3.94 -9.50 17.49
C TYR A 40 -3.62 -10.55 16.42
N ASP A 41 -4.45 -11.58 16.38
CA ASP A 41 -4.42 -12.61 15.35
C ASP A 41 -5.50 -12.32 14.31
N GLY A 42 -5.10 -12.20 13.05
CA GLY A 42 -6.00 -12.05 11.91
C GLY A 42 -6.04 -13.30 11.02
N GLY A 43 -5.48 -14.42 11.48
CA GLY A 43 -5.46 -15.69 10.77
C GLY A 43 -6.85 -16.14 10.32
N GLN A 44 -6.90 -16.62 9.09
CA GLN A 44 -8.08 -17.19 8.45
C GLN A 44 -7.65 -18.18 7.37
N THR A 45 -8.59 -18.93 6.79
CA THR A 45 -8.26 -19.90 5.73
C THR A 45 -7.44 -19.24 4.61
N GLU A 46 -6.33 -19.88 4.25
CA GLU A 46 -5.30 -19.43 3.30
C GLU A 46 -4.49 -18.19 3.69
N VAL A 47 -4.70 -17.59 4.87
CA VAL A 47 -3.97 -16.39 5.30
C VAL A 47 -3.46 -16.51 6.72
N ALA A 48 -2.15 -16.37 6.88
CA ALA A 48 -1.53 -16.09 8.17
C ALA A 48 -1.29 -14.59 8.27
N THR A 49 -1.89 -13.91 9.26
CA THR A 49 -1.62 -12.47 9.47
C THR A 49 -1.74 -12.10 10.93
N GLY A 50 -0.91 -11.16 11.37
CA GLY A 50 -0.87 -10.68 12.74
C GLY A 50 -0.60 -9.20 12.81
N LEU A 51 -1.03 -8.59 13.90
CA LEU A 51 -0.82 -7.19 14.21
C LEU A 51 -0.45 -7.04 15.68
N ALA A 52 0.61 -6.29 15.96
CA ALA A 52 0.95 -5.86 17.30
C ALA A 52 0.87 -4.33 17.37
N LEU A 53 0.17 -3.81 18.37
CA LEU A 53 0.11 -2.39 18.72
C LEU A 53 0.81 -2.21 20.07
N GLY A 54 1.98 -1.59 20.07
CA GLY A 54 2.74 -1.26 21.28
C GLY A 54 2.17 -0.03 21.99
N SER A 55 2.28 -0.01 23.33
CA SER A 55 1.86 1.13 24.15
C SER A 55 2.71 2.38 23.95
N ASP A 56 3.87 2.23 23.31
CA ASP A 56 4.77 3.28 22.83
C ASP A 56 4.31 3.92 21.50
N GLY A 57 3.17 3.49 20.95
CA GLY A 57 2.66 3.97 19.67
C GLY A 57 3.34 3.32 18.45
N ARG A 58 4.11 2.24 18.64
CA ARG A 58 4.74 1.49 17.54
C ARG A 58 3.89 0.28 17.15
N PHE A 59 3.88 -0.09 15.87
CA PHE A 59 3.20 -1.31 15.42
C PHE A 59 4.14 -2.25 14.68
N ALA A 60 3.76 -3.52 14.65
CA ALA A 60 4.30 -4.53 13.76
C ALA A 60 3.15 -5.28 13.08
N TYR A 61 3.29 -5.53 11.79
CA TYR A 61 2.32 -6.21 10.95
C TYR A 61 3.03 -7.28 10.11
N GLY A 62 2.37 -8.42 9.93
CA GLY A 62 2.80 -9.45 9.00
C GLY A 62 1.60 -10.10 8.31
N LEU A 63 1.79 -10.49 7.05
CA LEU A 63 0.83 -11.27 6.28
C LEU A 63 1.57 -12.23 5.36
N SER A 64 1.05 -13.46 5.28
CA SER A 64 1.38 -14.44 4.26
C SER A 64 0.07 -14.89 3.61
N TYR A 65 0.02 -14.81 2.27
CA TYR A 65 -1.13 -15.19 1.45
C TYR A 65 -0.67 -15.78 0.11
N GLY A 66 -0.78 -17.10 -0.04
CA GLY A 66 -0.25 -17.78 -1.23
C GLY A 66 1.26 -17.57 -1.36
N ALA A 67 1.71 -16.99 -2.48
CA ALA A 67 3.13 -16.65 -2.72
C ALA A 67 3.52 -15.24 -2.24
N LEU A 68 2.59 -14.50 -1.63
CA LEU A 68 2.83 -13.14 -1.17
C LEU A 68 3.12 -13.12 0.33
N ASP A 69 4.31 -12.64 0.69
CA ASP A 69 4.67 -12.32 2.06
C ASP A 69 4.90 -10.82 2.22
N GLU A 70 4.30 -10.26 3.26
CA GLU A 70 4.33 -8.84 3.57
C GLU A 70 4.61 -8.60 5.05
N GLY A 71 5.31 -7.51 5.33
CA GLY A 71 5.48 -7.01 6.68
C GLY A 71 5.54 -5.49 6.72
N ALA A 72 5.23 -4.92 7.88
CA ALA A 72 5.40 -3.50 8.12
C ALA A 72 5.65 -3.22 9.60
N GLY A 73 6.34 -2.13 9.87
CA GLY A 73 6.48 -1.57 11.20
C GLY A 73 6.53 -0.06 11.11
N GLY A 74 6.08 0.61 12.16
CA GLY A 74 5.98 2.07 12.15
C GLY A 74 5.20 2.60 13.34
N ARG A 75 4.51 3.72 13.14
CA ARG A 75 3.68 4.35 14.17
C ARG A 75 2.20 4.04 13.96
N TRP A 76 1.46 3.94 15.05
CA TRP A 76 0.01 3.88 15.03
C TRP A 76 -0.61 4.96 15.90
N GLU A 77 -1.81 5.38 15.53
CA GLU A 77 -2.60 6.39 16.23
C GLU A 77 -4.07 5.93 16.27
N ALA A 78 -4.76 6.22 17.38
CA ALA A 78 -6.20 6.01 17.48
C ALA A 78 -6.96 7.33 17.33
N ASP A 79 -8.01 7.33 16.53
CA ASP A 79 -8.90 8.47 16.32
C ASP A 79 -10.34 7.98 16.14
N GLY A 80 -11.16 8.19 17.18
CA GLY A 80 -12.52 7.66 17.24
C GLY A 80 -12.56 6.15 17.05
N ASP A 81 -13.31 5.71 16.04
CA ASP A 81 -13.51 4.29 15.70
C ASP A 81 -12.47 3.76 14.70
N ARG A 82 -11.34 4.45 14.56
CA ARG A 82 -10.25 4.07 13.66
C ARG A 82 -8.92 3.97 14.38
N VAL A 83 -8.08 3.06 13.90
CA VAL A 83 -6.64 3.02 14.14
C VAL A 83 -5.94 3.29 12.82
N TYR A 84 -4.99 4.20 12.79
CA TYR A 84 -4.21 4.50 11.59
C TYR A 84 -2.81 3.94 11.72
N LEU A 85 -2.33 3.22 10.70
CA LEU A 85 -0.94 2.76 10.62
C LEU A 85 -0.16 3.63 9.64
N THR A 86 1.04 4.03 10.05
CA THR A 86 2.01 4.71 9.18
C THR A 86 3.35 4.03 9.32
N SER A 87 3.80 3.35 8.26
CA SER A 87 5.08 2.63 8.26
C SER A 87 6.25 3.59 8.38
N ASP A 88 7.37 3.07 8.87
CA ASP A 88 8.66 3.73 8.67
C ASP A 88 8.97 3.84 7.16
N PRO A 89 9.87 4.74 6.74
CA PRO A 89 10.25 4.86 5.33
C PRO A 89 10.71 3.51 4.76
N VAL A 90 10.21 3.16 3.58
CA VAL A 90 10.61 1.99 2.81
C VAL A 90 11.03 2.42 1.41
N LYS A 91 12.03 1.77 0.85
CA LYS A 91 12.45 1.93 -0.54
C LYS A 91 11.72 0.88 -1.40
N PRO A 92 10.85 1.28 -2.34
CA PRO A 92 10.08 0.32 -3.13
C PRO A 92 10.99 -0.50 -4.05
N PRO A 93 10.64 -1.76 -4.36
CA PRO A 93 11.32 -2.53 -5.39
C PRO A 93 11.24 -1.83 -6.76
N ALA A 94 12.25 -2.02 -7.60
CA ALA A 94 12.31 -1.36 -8.90
C ALA A 94 12.74 -2.32 -10.02
N LEU A 95 12.12 -2.15 -11.18
CA LEU A 95 12.50 -2.78 -12.44
C LEU A 95 12.94 -1.68 -13.42
N ALA A 96 14.15 -1.79 -13.95
CA ALA A 96 14.72 -0.80 -14.83
C ALA A 96 15.26 -1.45 -16.11
N PHE A 97 15.01 -0.80 -17.25
CA PHE A 97 15.73 -1.10 -18.48
C PHE A 97 17.21 -0.70 -18.33
N VAL A 98 18.10 -1.53 -18.86
CA VAL A 98 19.54 -1.30 -18.83
C VAL A 98 20.09 -1.08 -20.23
N ALA A 99 19.84 -2.02 -21.15
CA ALA A 99 20.40 -1.97 -22.49
C ALA A 99 19.58 -2.79 -23.50
N GLU A 100 19.69 -2.44 -24.78
CA GLU A 100 19.25 -3.24 -25.92
C GLU A 100 20.46 -3.46 -26.83
N ARG A 101 20.62 -4.67 -27.36
CA ARG A 101 21.69 -5.04 -28.28
C ARG A 101 21.18 -5.95 -29.38
N ALA A 102 21.78 -5.87 -30.56
CA ALA A 102 21.50 -6.82 -31.64
C ALA A 102 21.88 -8.25 -31.23
N SER A 103 21.18 -9.22 -31.79
CA SER A 103 21.39 -10.66 -31.59
C SER A 103 21.54 -11.36 -32.92
N ASP A 104 22.31 -12.44 -32.94
CA ASP A 104 22.36 -13.41 -34.05
C ASP A 104 21.30 -14.51 -33.89
N GLN A 105 20.87 -14.79 -32.66
CA GLN A 105 19.73 -15.66 -32.37
C GLN A 105 18.41 -14.96 -32.75
N ALA A 106 17.58 -15.65 -33.53
CA ALA A 106 16.28 -15.17 -33.98
C ALA A 106 15.35 -14.79 -32.82
N GLY A 107 14.48 -13.81 -33.06
CA GLY A 107 13.47 -13.36 -32.10
C GLY A 107 13.97 -12.33 -31.09
N LEU A 108 13.23 -12.23 -29.97
CA LEU A 108 13.55 -11.37 -28.84
C LEU A 108 13.98 -12.23 -27.67
N TYR A 109 15.17 -11.95 -27.14
CA TYR A 109 15.60 -12.45 -25.85
C TYR A 109 15.49 -11.35 -24.80
N VAL A 110 14.81 -11.62 -23.70
CA VAL A 110 14.74 -10.71 -22.54
C VAL A 110 15.58 -11.29 -21.42
N GLU A 111 16.62 -10.56 -21.07
CA GLU A 111 17.53 -10.87 -19.97
C GLU A 111 17.10 -10.10 -18.73
N LEU A 112 17.13 -10.75 -17.57
CA LEU A 112 16.79 -10.13 -16.30
C LEU A 112 17.91 -10.38 -15.29
N ASP A 113 18.57 -9.31 -14.89
CA ASP A 113 19.48 -9.33 -13.74
C ASP A 113 18.65 -9.24 -12.45
N VAL A 114 18.58 -10.36 -11.72
CA VAL A 114 17.86 -10.45 -10.44
C VAL A 114 18.87 -10.47 -9.30
N THR A 115 19.11 -9.30 -8.73
CA THR A 115 19.94 -9.20 -7.53
C THR A 115 19.16 -9.74 -6.32
N GLY A 116 19.82 -10.45 -5.41
CA GLY A 116 19.21 -10.90 -4.14
C GLY A 116 18.60 -12.31 -4.13
N GLY A 117 18.82 -13.13 -5.16
CA GLY A 117 18.57 -14.57 -5.10
C GLY A 117 17.12 -15.02 -5.32
N LEU A 118 16.24 -14.13 -5.78
CA LEU A 118 14.92 -14.53 -6.28
C LEU A 118 15.07 -15.29 -7.60
N SER A 119 14.22 -16.31 -7.77
CA SER A 119 14.08 -17.02 -9.05
C SER A 119 13.52 -16.06 -10.11
N ARG A 120 14.05 -16.16 -11.34
CA ARG A 120 13.50 -15.42 -12.49
C ARG A 120 12.08 -15.87 -12.84
N GLN A 121 11.69 -17.09 -12.49
CA GLN A 121 10.36 -17.63 -12.80
C GLN A 121 9.21 -16.93 -12.09
N TYR A 122 9.50 -16.06 -11.11
CA TYR A 122 8.50 -15.18 -10.52
C TYR A 122 8.16 -13.97 -11.39
N PHE A 123 8.93 -13.71 -12.43
CA PHE A 123 8.75 -12.58 -13.33
C PHE A 123 8.07 -13.01 -14.61
N ASP A 124 7.28 -12.09 -15.16
CA ASP A 124 6.71 -12.19 -16.49
C ASP A 124 7.24 -11.04 -17.35
N ALA A 125 7.25 -11.22 -18.67
CA ALA A 125 7.35 -10.12 -19.63
C ALA A 125 6.04 -10.01 -20.42
N ARG A 126 5.58 -8.78 -20.56
CA ARG A 126 4.54 -8.41 -21.50
C ARG A 126 5.17 -7.80 -22.74
N ILE A 127 4.94 -8.42 -23.90
CA ILE A 127 5.42 -7.94 -25.20
C ILE A 127 4.20 -7.42 -25.97
N GLU A 128 4.24 -6.14 -26.35
CA GLU A 128 3.23 -5.54 -27.21
C GLU A 128 3.68 -5.65 -28.67
N LEU A 129 2.77 -6.03 -29.55
CA LEU A 129 2.95 -6.12 -31.00
C LEU A 129 2.40 -4.86 -31.71
N ALA A 130 2.84 -4.63 -32.93
CA ALA A 130 2.47 -3.45 -33.72
C ALA A 130 0.97 -3.39 -34.07
N ASP A 131 0.28 -4.54 -34.09
CA ASP A 131 -1.16 -4.67 -34.34
C ASP A 131 -2.01 -4.43 -33.08
N GLY A 132 -1.37 -4.18 -31.93
CA GLY A 132 -2.02 -3.97 -30.64
C GLY A 132 -2.26 -5.24 -29.83
N GLN A 133 -1.83 -6.41 -30.30
CA GLN A 133 -1.84 -7.63 -29.49
C GLN A 133 -0.76 -7.59 -28.41
N SER A 134 -1.04 -8.24 -27.28
CA SER A 134 -0.12 -8.37 -26.15
C SER A 134 0.13 -9.83 -25.83
N LEU A 135 1.40 -10.22 -25.77
CA LEU A 135 1.85 -11.53 -25.33
C LEU A 135 2.36 -11.43 -23.89
N MET A 136 1.81 -12.24 -22.97
CA MET A 136 2.39 -12.46 -21.66
C MET A 136 3.22 -13.75 -21.68
N ARG A 137 4.46 -13.70 -21.20
CA ARG A 137 5.36 -14.85 -21.10
C ARG A 137 6.06 -14.85 -19.76
N ARG A 138 6.18 -16.02 -19.14
CA ARG A 138 6.96 -16.20 -17.93
C ARG A 138 8.43 -16.37 -18.26
N PHE A 139 9.32 -15.84 -17.42
CA PHE A 139 10.75 -16.09 -17.53
C PHE A 139 11.11 -17.52 -17.11
N GLU A 140 12.10 -18.09 -17.77
CA GLU A 140 12.85 -19.23 -17.28
C GLU A 140 14.07 -18.75 -16.48
N GLU A 141 14.84 -19.68 -15.90
CA GLU A 141 16.00 -19.32 -15.07
C GLU A 141 17.17 -18.70 -15.84
N ASP A 142 17.29 -19.05 -17.12
CA ASP A 142 18.30 -18.48 -18.03
C ASP A 142 17.83 -17.16 -18.64
N GLY A 143 16.51 -16.94 -18.80
CA GLY A 143 15.94 -15.71 -19.34
C GLY A 143 14.60 -15.98 -20.00
N LEU A 144 14.22 -15.14 -20.97
CA LEU A 144 13.03 -15.36 -21.76
C LEU A 144 13.35 -15.25 -23.25
N SER A 145 13.18 -16.35 -23.98
CA SER A 145 13.24 -16.37 -25.45
C SER A 145 11.83 -16.29 -26.02
N VAL A 146 11.59 -15.36 -26.95
CA VAL A 146 10.33 -15.21 -27.67
C VAL A 146 10.59 -15.23 -29.17
N GLU A 147 10.07 -16.26 -29.82
CA GLU A 147 9.97 -16.33 -31.27
C GLU A 147 8.64 -15.73 -31.73
N PHE A 148 8.65 -15.11 -32.91
CA PHE A 148 7.50 -14.41 -33.49
C PHE A 148 7.14 -15.07 -34.83
N ALA A 149 5.84 -15.13 -35.14
CA ALA A 149 5.42 -15.60 -36.44
C ALA A 149 5.81 -14.60 -37.54
N GLU A 150 5.75 -15.03 -38.80
CA GLU A 150 5.98 -14.12 -39.92
C GLU A 150 4.93 -12.98 -39.90
N GLY A 151 5.40 -11.73 -39.90
CA GLY A 151 4.56 -10.53 -39.81
C GLY A 151 4.31 -10.02 -38.39
N ASP A 152 4.56 -10.83 -37.36
CA ASP A 152 4.51 -10.37 -35.97
C ASP A 152 5.67 -9.41 -35.71
N ARG A 153 5.33 -8.18 -35.29
CA ARG A 153 6.31 -7.14 -35.05
C ARG A 153 6.25 -6.67 -33.60
N PRO A 154 7.16 -7.09 -32.71
CA PRO A 154 7.20 -6.60 -31.35
C PRO A 154 7.63 -5.13 -31.32
N VAL A 155 6.91 -4.30 -30.55
CA VAL A 155 7.17 -2.85 -30.46
C VAL A 155 7.56 -2.40 -29.07
N SER A 156 7.17 -3.12 -28.02
CA SER A 156 7.61 -2.82 -26.67
C SER A 156 7.63 -4.05 -25.77
N THR A 157 8.41 -3.97 -24.69
CA THR A 157 8.42 -4.98 -23.63
C THR A 157 8.35 -4.33 -22.26
N THR A 158 7.63 -4.97 -21.34
CA THR A 158 7.51 -4.58 -19.93
C THR A 158 7.80 -5.80 -19.08
N VAL A 159 8.69 -5.69 -18.10
CA VAL A 159 8.93 -6.77 -17.12
C VAL A 159 8.05 -6.53 -15.90
N LEU A 160 7.51 -7.60 -15.33
CA LEU A 160 6.57 -7.58 -14.21
C LEU A 160 7.01 -8.58 -13.13
N LEU A 161 6.77 -8.23 -11.87
CA LEU A 161 6.76 -9.13 -10.72
C LEU A 161 5.32 -9.13 -10.17
N PRO A 162 4.42 -9.97 -10.72
CA PRO A 162 2.98 -9.79 -10.58
C PRO A 162 2.47 -9.86 -9.14
N MET A 163 3.01 -10.77 -8.32
CA MET A 163 2.56 -10.96 -6.93
C MET A 163 2.80 -9.73 -6.05
N PHE A 164 3.79 -8.90 -6.37
CA PHE A 164 4.06 -7.63 -5.67
C PHE A 164 3.56 -6.41 -6.45
N GLY A 165 2.92 -6.59 -7.61
CA GLY A 165 2.43 -5.50 -8.45
C GLY A 165 3.53 -4.58 -8.98
N VAL A 166 4.77 -5.07 -9.09
CA VAL A 166 5.90 -4.29 -9.61
C VAL A 166 5.97 -4.45 -11.12
N ALA A 167 6.16 -3.35 -11.84
CA ALA A 167 6.37 -3.35 -13.27
C ALA A 167 7.46 -2.35 -13.66
N SER A 168 8.21 -2.66 -14.72
CA SER A 168 9.04 -1.66 -15.37
C SER A 168 8.17 -0.63 -16.09
N MET A 169 8.78 0.49 -16.46
CA MET A 169 8.23 1.29 -17.56
C MET A 169 8.27 0.45 -18.86
N PRO A 170 7.28 0.59 -19.77
CA PRO A 170 7.36 -0.04 -21.08
C PRO A 170 8.58 0.47 -21.84
N TYR A 171 9.45 -0.44 -22.27
CA TYR A 171 10.59 -0.11 -23.11
C TYR A 171 10.22 -0.32 -24.58
N ARG A 172 10.37 0.73 -25.40
CA ARG A 172 10.13 0.67 -26.85
C ARG A 172 11.36 0.08 -27.53
N LEU A 173 11.15 -0.99 -28.30
CA LEU A 173 12.21 -1.67 -29.02
C LEU A 173 12.73 -0.82 -30.19
N THR A 174 14.04 -0.89 -30.45
CA THR A 174 14.69 -0.10 -31.51
C THR A 174 14.92 -0.96 -32.76
N GLY A 175 13.92 -1.02 -33.65
CA GLY A 175 14.00 -1.74 -34.94
C GLY A 175 13.23 -3.07 -34.94
N ASP A 176 13.43 -3.91 -35.97
CA ASP A 176 12.61 -5.12 -36.23
C ASP A 176 13.43 -6.44 -36.30
N GLY A 177 14.76 -6.38 -36.20
CA GLY A 177 15.64 -7.56 -36.22
C GLY A 177 15.76 -8.32 -34.89
N PRO A 178 16.55 -9.40 -34.84
CA PRO A 178 16.77 -10.14 -33.60
C PRO A 178 17.59 -9.35 -32.58
N ARG A 179 17.27 -9.51 -31.28
CA ARG A 179 17.88 -8.69 -30.22
C ARG A 179 17.79 -9.28 -28.82
N ILE A 180 18.61 -8.73 -27.95
CA ILE A 180 18.57 -8.95 -26.51
C ILE A 180 18.21 -7.62 -25.82
N VAL A 181 17.26 -7.67 -24.89
CA VAL A 181 16.89 -6.54 -24.02
C VAL A 181 17.19 -6.93 -22.58
N LEU A 182 18.00 -6.13 -21.91
CA LEU A 182 18.40 -6.34 -20.52
C LEU A 182 17.62 -5.44 -19.58
N PHE A 183 17.01 -6.05 -18.57
CA PHE A 183 16.43 -5.39 -17.41
C PHE A 183 17.21 -5.76 -16.13
N ARG A 184 17.12 -4.89 -15.13
CA ARG A 184 17.58 -5.16 -13.77
C ARG A 184 16.43 -5.04 -12.79
N PHE A 185 16.37 -5.97 -11.85
CA PHE A 185 15.54 -5.91 -10.66
C PHE A 185 16.38 -5.54 -9.43
N ASP A 186 15.99 -4.44 -8.80
CA ASP A 186 16.50 -4.00 -7.50
C ASP A 186 15.43 -4.31 -6.44
N PRO A 187 15.62 -5.34 -5.58
CA PRO A 187 14.60 -5.76 -4.62
C PRO A 187 14.29 -4.69 -3.58
N ASN A 188 15.28 -3.89 -3.18
CA ASN A 188 15.15 -2.89 -2.11
C ASN A 188 14.45 -3.51 -0.88
N ASP A 189 13.40 -2.88 -0.36
CA ASP A 189 12.62 -3.39 0.77
C ASP A 189 11.42 -4.25 0.30
N LEU A 190 11.62 -5.16 -0.66
CA LEU A 190 10.57 -6.04 -1.17
C LEU A 190 9.82 -6.74 -0.02
N GLY A 191 8.49 -6.78 -0.12
CA GLY A 191 7.62 -7.30 0.94
C GLY A 191 7.41 -6.34 2.12
N LYS A 192 8.08 -5.18 2.18
CA LYS A 192 7.75 -4.15 3.16
C LYS A 192 6.65 -3.23 2.64
N VAL A 193 5.58 -3.12 3.41
CA VAL A 193 4.42 -2.30 3.04
C VAL A 193 4.61 -0.86 3.51
N ALA A 194 4.42 0.09 2.60
CA ALA A 194 4.38 1.52 2.90
C ALA A 194 2.98 1.96 3.35
N PHE A 195 2.55 1.62 4.57
CA PHE A 195 1.30 2.16 5.10
C PHE A 195 1.42 3.69 5.28
N SER A 196 0.43 4.42 4.79
CA SER A 196 0.35 5.88 4.87
C SER A 196 -1.00 6.27 5.46
N ARG A 197 -1.03 6.47 6.79
CA ARG A 197 -2.26 6.62 7.57
C ARG A 197 -3.35 5.62 7.15
N THR A 198 -2.96 4.37 6.97
CA THR A 198 -3.87 3.32 6.51
C THR A 198 -4.86 2.98 7.63
N PRO A 199 -6.18 3.06 7.40
CA PRO A 199 -7.17 2.88 8.44
C PRO A 199 -7.44 1.40 8.73
N LEU A 200 -7.57 1.09 10.01
CA LEU A 200 -8.25 -0.09 10.52
C LEU A 200 -9.52 0.37 11.22
N MET A 201 -10.65 -0.24 10.87
CA MET A 201 -11.91 0.02 11.56
C MET A 201 -11.96 -0.75 12.88
N ARG A 202 -12.47 -0.10 13.93
CA ARG A 202 -12.71 -0.72 15.22
C ARG A 202 -14.13 -1.28 15.27
N GLU A 203 -14.25 -2.57 15.57
CA GLU A 203 -15.53 -3.24 15.80
C GLU A 203 -15.50 -3.95 17.15
N GLY A 204 -15.88 -3.23 18.20
CA GLY A 204 -15.70 -3.68 19.57
C GLY A 204 -14.21 -3.79 19.91
N ALA A 205 -13.75 -4.99 20.23
CA ALA A 205 -12.34 -5.28 20.49
C ALA A 205 -11.55 -5.68 19.23
N ARG A 206 -12.22 -5.86 18.09
CA ARG A 206 -11.61 -6.29 16.83
C ARG A 206 -11.14 -5.10 16.00
N LEU A 207 -10.11 -5.34 15.19
CA LEU A 207 -9.63 -4.39 14.19
C LEU A 207 -9.80 -4.99 12.80
N ILE A 208 -10.30 -4.19 11.86
CA ILE A 208 -10.61 -4.63 10.50
C ILE A 208 -9.75 -3.87 9.51
N LEU A 209 -9.00 -4.59 8.66
CA LEU A 209 -8.22 -4.03 7.55
C LEU A 209 -8.70 -4.63 6.24
N GLU A 210 -9.02 -3.79 5.25
CA GLU A 210 -9.25 -4.24 3.88
C GLU A 210 -7.91 -4.28 3.14
N ARG A 211 -7.54 -5.45 2.61
CA ARG A 211 -6.25 -5.65 1.93
C ARG A 211 -6.36 -6.78 0.91
N HIS A 212 -5.79 -6.58 -0.29
CA HIS A 212 -5.81 -7.58 -1.38
C HIS A 212 -7.21 -8.10 -1.72
N GLY A 213 -8.22 -7.20 -1.69
CA GLY A 213 -9.62 -7.55 -1.92
C GLY A 213 -10.27 -8.40 -0.83
N ARG A 214 -9.63 -8.53 0.35
CA ARG A 214 -10.12 -9.31 1.48
C ARG A 214 -10.25 -8.43 2.72
N ARG A 215 -11.26 -8.75 3.51
CA ARG A 215 -11.42 -8.25 4.87
C ARG A 215 -10.58 -9.10 5.83
N LEU A 216 -9.58 -8.51 6.47
CA LEU A 216 -8.78 -9.13 7.52
C LEU A 216 -9.35 -8.72 8.88
N THR A 217 -9.73 -9.69 9.70
CA THR A 217 -10.34 -9.46 11.03
C THR A 217 -9.36 -9.85 12.14
N PHE A 218 -8.73 -8.85 12.76
CA PHE A 218 -7.78 -9.02 13.84
C PHE A 218 -8.51 -9.14 15.19
N ARG A 219 -8.38 -10.29 15.84
CA ARG A 219 -8.93 -10.60 17.16
C ARG A 219 -7.83 -10.44 18.21
N PRO A 220 -8.10 -9.80 19.36
CA PRO A 220 -7.08 -9.63 20.40
C PRO A 220 -6.72 -11.01 21.00
N VAL A 221 -5.43 -11.27 21.12
CA VAL A 221 -4.86 -12.48 21.76
C VAL A 221 -4.21 -12.14 23.10
N LYS A 222 -3.57 -10.97 23.19
CA LYS A 222 -2.96 -10.44 24.42
C LYS A 222 -3.14 -8.93 24.45
N GLY A 223 -3.50 -8.35 25.59
CA GLY A 223 -3.89 -6.93 25.66
C GLY A 223 -5.23 -6.68 24.94
N GLY A 224 -5.51 -5.44 24.59
CA GLY A 224 -6.74 -5.05 23.91
C GLY A 224 -7.92 -4.68 24.84
N CYS A 225 -8.83 -3.84 24.34
CA CYS A 225 -9.99 -3.36 25.10
C CYS A 225 -11.03 -4.51 25.22
N GLY A 226 -10.85 -5.43 26.17
CA GLY A 226 -11.77 -6.55 26.39
C GLY A 226 -11.18 -7.73 27.17
N ASN A 227 -9.86 -7.85 27.24
CA ASN A 227 -9.19 -8.83 28.09
C ASN A 227 -8.95 -8.17 29.45
N GLY A 228 -9.83 -8.44 30.42
CA GLY A 228 -9.75 -7.89 31.76
C GLY A 228 -8.37 -8.11 32.38
N GLN A 229 -7.70 -7.02 32.69
CA GLN A 229 -6.59 -7.02 33.64
C GLN A 229 -7.23 -7.19 35.02
N PRO A 230 -6.87 -8.20 35.83
CA PRO A 230 -7.26 -8.20 37.23
C PRO A 230 -6.49 -7.05 37.92
N ASP A 231 -7.23 -6.27 38.70
CA ASP A 231 -6.68 -5.30 39.65
C ASP A 231 -5.74 -5.97 40.67
#